data_AF-K9D311-F1
#
_entry.id   AF-K9D311-F1
#
_cell.length_a   1.000
_cell.length_b   1.000
_cell.length_c   1.000
_cell.angle_alpha   90.00
_cell.angle_beta   90.00
_cell.angle_gamma   90.00
#
_symmetry.space_group_name_H-M   'P 1'
#
loop_
_entity.id
_entity.type
_entity.pdbx_description
1 polymer ?
#
loop_
_entity_poly.entity_id
_entity_poly.type
_entity_poly.pdbx_seq_one_letter_code
_entity_poly.pdbx_strand_id
1 'polypeptide(L)'
;MLIVGAKGNKILNCSDVFIKNRVDYADRNSVFCYDVKGTLINGRTETIKSFNTEDEARQFIFLLTRDFGANTRALEGNDNDGLERTKGTV
;
A
#
# COMPACT_ATOMS: atom_id res chain seq x y z
N MET A 1 -7.59 -1.53 -0.27
CA MET A 1 -6.17 -1.85 0.00
C MET A 1 -5.96 -1.85 1.51
N LEU A 2 -5.40 -2.91 2.10
CA LEU A 2 -5.08 -2.94 3.54
C LEU A 2 -3.60 -2.61 3.77
N ILE A 3 -3.31 -1.53 4.50
CA ILE A 3 -1.94 -1.15 4.87
C ILE A 3 -1.78 -1.35 6.37
N VAL A 4 -0.85 -2.22 6.75
CA VAL A 4 -0.52 -2.49 8.16
C VAL A 4 0.61 -1.55 8.58
N GLY A 5 0.39 -0.81 9.66
CA GLY A 5 1.43 0.02 10.26
C GLY A 5 2.62 -0.84 10.71
N ALA A 6 3.84 -0.29 10.68
CA ALA A 6 5.07 -1.04 10.94
C ALA A 6 5.10 -1.82 12.28
N LYS A 7 4.33 -1.36 13.29
CA LYS A 7 4.20 -2.01 14.60
C LYS A 7 3.05 -3.01 14.69
N GLY A 8 2.33 -3.27 13.59
CA GLY A 8 1.15 -4.14 13.57
C GLY A 8 -0.07 -3.60 14.32
N ASN A 9 -0.02 -2.37 14.84
CA ASN A 9 -1.05 -1.81 15.73
C ASN A 9 -2.16 -1.03 15.01
N LYS A 10 -2.03 -0.82 13.68
CA LYS A 10 -3.00 -0.09 12.87
C LYS A 10 -3.13 -0.78 11.52
N ILE A 11 -4.37 -0.99 11.08
CA ILE A 11 -4.68 -1.41 9.71
C ILE A 11 -5.49 -0.29 9.08
N LEU A 12 -5.00 0.23 7.96
CA LEU A 12 -5.72 1.22 7.15
C LEU A 12 -6.36 0.50 5.97
N ASN A 13 -7.69 0.55 5.88
CA ASN A 13 -8.40 0.09 4.69
C ASN A 13 -8.65 1.28 3.74
N CYS A 14 -7.72 1.46 2.81
CA CYS A 14 -7.70 2.57 1.87
C CYS A 14 -8.38 2.20 0.54
N SER A 15 -9.21 3.10 0.00
CA SER A 15 -9.72 3.05 -1.37
C SER A 15 -8.67 3.51 -2.38
N ASP A 16 -7.88 4.51 -2.04
CA ASP A 16 -6.79 5.03 -2.87
C ASP A 16 -5.54 5.36 -2.02
N VAL A 17 -4.39 5.49 -2.69
CA VAL A 17 -3.13 5.94 -2.11
C VAL A 17 -2.48 6.92 -3.09
N PHE A 18 -2.06 8.08 -2.60
CA PHE A 18 -1.53 9.17 -3.44
C PHE A 18 -0.50 10.02 -2.70
N ILE A 19 0.28 10.80 -3.46
CA ILE A 19 1.27 11.74 -2.93
C ILE A 19 0.62 13.12 -2.80
N LYS A 20 0.80 13.78 -1.66
CA LYS A 20 0.41 15.16 -1.43
C LYS A 20 1.61 15.98 -1.01
N ASN A 21 1.88 17.05 -1.76
CA ASN A 21 2.93 18.01 -1.44
C ASN A 21 2.56 18.77 -0.17
N ARG A 22 3.51 18.86 0.76
CA ARG A 22 3.43 19.74 1.92
C ARG A 22 4.31 20.95 1.63
N VAL A 23 3.65 22.09 1.49
CA VAL A 23 4.28 23.39 1.22
C VAL A 23 4.60 24.10 2.53
N ASP A 24 5.67 24.89 2.52
CA ASP A 24 5.94 25.81 3.63
C ASP A 24 4.84 26.88 3.68
N TYR A 25 4.36 27.20 4.89
CA TYR A 25 3.37 28.25 5.07
C TYR A 25 3.98 29.64 4.94
N ALA A 26 5.29 29.79 5.18
CA ALA A 26 6.04 31.02 4.96
C ALA A 26 6.35 31.25 3.47
N ASP A 27 6.60 30.17 2.71
CA ASP A 27 6.74 30.20 1.25
C ASP A 27 5.99 29.04 0.60
N ARG A 28 4.77 29.33 0.11
CA ARG A 28 3.88 28.34 -0.48
C ARG A 28 4.40 27.74 -1.80
N ASN A 29 5.45 28.31 -2.38
CA ASN A 29 6.11 27.75 -3.57
C ASN A 29 7.19 26.73 -3.21
N SER A 30 7.61 26.68 -1.95
CA SER A 30 8.61 25.74 -1.46
C SER A 30 7.95 24.46 -0.96
N VAL A 31 8.14 23.35 -1.69
CA VAL A 31 7.76 22.01 -1.23
C VAL A 31 8.91 21.44 -0.41
N PHE A 32 8.67 21.19 0.87
CA PHE A 32 9.70 20.64 1.77
C PHE A 32 9.46 19.17 2.13
N CYS A 33 8.28 18.63 1.81
CA CYS A 33 7.92 17.27 2.16
C CYS A 33 6.82 16.70 1.26
N TYR A 34 6.89 15.39 1.02
CA TYR A 34 5.94 14.63 0.21
C TYR A 34 5.25 13.60 1.10
N ASP A 35 3.97 13.82 1.40
CA ASP A 35 3.16 12.90 2.19
C ASP A 35 2.53 11.84 1.29
N VAL A 36 2.82 10.57 1.52
CA VAL A 36 2.01 9.48 0.99
C VAL A 36 0.79 9.30 1.89
N LYS A 37 -0.40 9.50 1.31
CA LYS A 37 -1.68 9.48 1.99
C LYS A 37 -2.57 8.39 1.43
N GLY A 38 -3.47 7.88 2.25
CA GLY A 38 -4.53 6.97 1.81
C GLY A 38 -5.90 7.51 2.20
N THR A 39 -6.87 7.46 1.27
CA THR A 39 -8.27 7.72 1.58
C THR A 39 -8.90 6.45 2.11
N LEU A 40 -9.47 6.50 3.30
CA LEU A 40 -10.23 5.42 3.90
C LEU A 40 -11.61 5.30 3.27
N ILE A 41 -12.26 4.15 3.44
CA ILE A 41 -13.64 3.90 2.93
C ILE A 41 -14.65 4.94 3.42
N ASN A 42 -14.44 5.53 4.60
CA ASN A 42 -15.29 6.60 5.14
C ASN A 42 -14.95 8.00 4.58
N GLY A 43 -14.10 8.09 3.57
CA GLY A 43 -13.69 9.35 2.92
C GLY A 43 -12.61 10.13 3.66
N ARG A 44 -12.16 9.70 4.85
CA ARG A 44 -11.08 10.36 5.58
C ARG A 44 -9.73 10.06 4.94
N THR A 45 -8.90 11.10 4.81
CA THR A 45 -7.52 10.93 4.37
C THR A 45 -6.57 10.85 5.56
N GLU A 46 -5.74 9.81 5.60
CA GLU A 46 -4.72 9.62 6.63
C GLU A 46 -3.32 9.61 6.01
N THR A 47 -2.33 10.19 6.69
CA THR A 47 -0.93 10.09 6.27
C THR A 47 -0.38 8.71 6.62
N ILE A 48 0.18 8.03 5.63
CA ILE A 48 0.81 6.71 5.78
C ILE A 48 2.29 6.90 6.11
N LYS A 49 2.99 7.73 5.31
CA LYS A 49 4.41 8.02 5.46
C LYS A 49 4.78 9.34 4.78
N SER A 50 5.84 9.98 5.23
CA SER A 50 6.35 11.24 4.67
C SER A 50 7.78 11.06 4.17
N PHE A 51 8.13 11.78 3.11
CA PHE A 51 9.43 11.73 2.44
C PHE A 51 9.96 13.14 2.16
N ASN A 52 11.27 13.24 1.91
CA ASN A 52 11.91 14.52 1.62
C ASN A 52 11.89 14.82 0.12
N THR A 53 11.89 13.79 -0.73
CA THR A 53 11.82 13.95 -2.19
C THR A 53 10.60 13.25 -2.78
N GLU A 54 10.18 13.71 -3.96
CA GLU A 54 9.06 13.09 -4.68
C GLU A 54 9.42 11.68 -5.15
N ASP A 55 10.66 11.46 -5.57
CA ASP A 55 11.14 10.17 -6.07
C ASP A 55 11.10 9.09 -5.00
N GLU A 56 11.46 9.43 -3.75
CA GLU A 56 11.32 8.52 -2.60
C GLU A 56 9.85 8.12 -2.37
N ALA A 57 8.93 9.08 -2.45
CA ALA A 57 7.50 8.84 -2.29
C ALA A 57 6.92 7.98 -3.43
N ARG A 58 7.34 8.24 -4.68
CA ARG A 58 6.96 7.45 -5.86
C ARG A 58 7.48 6.01 -5.76
N GLN A 59 8.74 5.84 -5.37
CA GLN A 59 9.34 4.52 -5.17
C GLN A 59 8.58 3.73 -4.09
N PHE A 60 8.15 4.38 -3.00
CA PHE A 60 7.35 3.74 -1.98
C PHE A 60 5.99 3.25 -2.51
N ILE A 61 5.27 4.06 -3.28
CA ILE A 61 4.01 3.64 -3.91
C ILE A 61 4.23 2.47 -4.87
N PHE A 62 5.31 2.49 -5.66
CA PHE A 62 5.66 1.38 -6.56
C PHE A 62 5.96 0.08 -5.80
N LEU A 63 6.66 0.17 -4.67
CA LEU A 63 6.90 -1.00 -3.82
C LEU A 63 5.59 -1.56 -3.23
N LEU A 64 4.68 -0.68 -2.77
CA LEU A 64 3.36 -1.11 -2.32
C LEU A 64 2.62 -1.88 -3.43
N THR A 65 2.52 -1.34 -4.64
CA THR A 65 1.81 -2.01 -5.74
C THR A 65 2.45 -3.34 -6.13
N ARG A 66 3.79 -3.42 -6.12
CA ARG A 66 4.52 -4.67 -6.39
C ARG A 66 4.23 -5.74 -5.33
N ASP A 67 4.28 -5.38 -4.06
CA ASP A 67 4.08 -6.33 -2.97
C ASP A 67 2.61 -6.78 -2.91
N PHE A 68 1.64 -5.91 -3.23
CA PHE A 68 0.24 -6.32 -3.42
C PHE A 68 0.06 -7.24 -4.63
N GLY A 69 0.66 -6.92 -5.78
CA GLY A 69 0.60 -7.79 -6.95
C GLY A 69 1.26 -9.15 -6.71
N ALA A 70 2.32 -9.19 -5.90
CA ALA A 70 2.92 -10.45 -5.45
C ALA A 70 1.97 -11.26 -4.56
N ASN A 71 1.27 -10.61 -3.61
CA ASN A 71 0.26 -11.28 -2.78
C ASN A 71 -0.92 -11.81 -3.61
N THR A 72 -1.42 -11.06 -4.60
CA THR A 72 -2.48 -11.54 -5.50
C THR A 72 -2.02 -12.74 -6.32
N ARG A 73 -0.81 -12.71 -6.91
CA ARG A 73 -0.26 -13.84 -7.67
C ARG A 73 -0.04 -15.09 -6.82
N ALA A 74 0.36 -14.94 -5.56
CA ALA A 74 0.53 -16.06 -4.63
C ALA A 74 -0.81 -16.73 -4.29
N LEU A 75 -1.91 -15.98 -4.27
CA LEU A 75 -3.26 -16.52 -4.11
C LEU A 75 -3.73 -17.25 -5.37
N GLU A 76 -3.52 -16.67 -6.56
CA GLU A 76 -3.87 -17.31 -7.84
C GLU A 76 -3.08 -18.61 -8.09
N GLY A 77 -1.85 -18.71 -7.60
CA GLY A 77 -1.02 -19.91 -7.70
C GLY A 77 -1.43 -21.06 -6.76
N ASN A 78 -2.26 -20.81 -5.76
CA ASN A 78 -2.68 -21.82 -4.78
C ASN A 78 -4.00 -22.53 -5.13
N ASP A 79 -4.71 -22.07 -6.16
CA ASP A 79 -6.03 -22.62 -6.51
C ASP A 79 -5.95 -23.89 -7.39
N ASN A 80 -4.75 -24.38 -7.75
CA ASN A 80 -4.58 -25.56 -8.62
C ASN A 80 -3.63 -26.67 -8.11
N ASP A 81 -3.00 -26.55 -6.94
CA ASP A 81 -2.07 -27.59 -6.44
C ASP A 81 -2.75 -28.68 -5.57
N GLY A 82 -4.09 -28.74 -5.56
CA GLY A 82 -4.87 -29.53 -4.60
C GLY A 82 -5.67 -30.72 -5.15
N LEU A 83 -5.36 -31.28 -6.33
CA LEU A 83 -6.15 -32.38 -6.90
C LEU A 83 -5.32 -33.55 -7.46
N GLU A 84 -4.26 -33.96 -6.76
CA GLU A 84 -3.89 -35.39 -6.78
C GLU A 84 -4.89 -36.16 -5.91
N ARG A 85 -5.95 -36.65 -6.57
CA ARG A 85 -6.89 -37.62 -6.00
C ARG A 85 -6.11 -38.83 -5.51
N THR A 86 -5.95 -38.96 -4.20
CA THR A 86 -5.62 -40.22 -3.55
C THR A 86 -6.70 -41.25 -3.91
N LYS A 87 -6.42 -42.09 -4.92
CA LYS A 87 -7.13 -43.35 -5.12
C LYS A 87 -6.51 -44.40 -4.19
N GLY A 88 -6.94 -44.40 -2.92
CA GLY A 88 -7.25 -45.65 -2.21
C GLY A 88 -8.76 -45.87 -2.40
N THR A 89 -9.29 -47.07 -2.59
CA THR A 89 -9.16 -48.24 -1.72
C THR A 89 -9.70 -49.49 -2.44
N VAL A 90 -9.11 -50.64 -2.10
CA VAL A 90 -9.48 -52.07 -2.30
C VAL A 90 -9.38 -52.64 -3.71
#